data_AF-A0A4D6UYT6-F1
#
_entry.id   AF-A0A4D6UYT6-F1
#
_cell.length_a   1.000
_cell.length_b   1.000
_cell.length_c   1.000
_cell.angle_alpha   90.00
_cell.angle_beta   90.00
_cell.angle_gamma   90.00
#
_symmetry.space_group_name_H-M   'P 1'
#
loop_
_entity.id
_entity.type
_entity.pdbx_description
1 polymer ?
#
loop_
_entity_poly.entity_id
_entity_poly.type
_entity_poly.pdbx_seq_one_letter_code
_entity_poly.pdbx_strand_id
1 'polypeptide(L)' 'MSEHLYREVKFVGYKKVSDYHVLHIVELANKERIWLLKYEIMCSKV' A
#
# COMPACT_ATOMS: atom_id res chain seq x y z
N MET A 1 -8.98 14.96 16.23
CA MET A 1 -7.92 14.01 15.81
C MET A 1 -8.10 13.74 14.31
N SER A 2 -7.00 13.63 13.58
CA SER A 2 -6.86 13.91 12.15
C SER A 2 -7.50 12.87 11.21
N GLU A 3 -8.72 13.10 10.74
CA GLU A 3 -9.28 12.38 9.58
C GLU A 3 -8.56 12.74 8.25
N HIS A 4 -7.75 13.79 8.24
CA HIS A 4 -7.08 14.30 7.03
C HIS A 4 -5.74 13.65 6.69
N LEU A 5 -5.19 12.78 7.55
CA LEU A 5 -3.90 12.11 7.28
C LEU A 5 -4.02 10.88 6.36
N TYR A 6 -5.22 10.31 6.21
CA TYR A 6 -5.48 9.13 5.36
C TYR A 6 -5.86 9.49 3.92
N ARG A 7 -5.61 10.74 3.49
CA ARG A 7 -6.19 11.33 2.28
C ARG A 7 -5.50 10.84 1.00
N GLU A 8 -5.73 9.57 0.68
CA GLU A 8 -5.38 8.86 -0.56
C GLU A 8 -4.05 8.10 -0.52
N VAL A 9 -4.08 6.95 0.15
CA VAL A 9 -3.19 5.84 -0.22
C VAL A 9 -3.85 5.09 -1.38
N LYS A 10 -3.22 5.11 -2.54
CA LYS A 10 -3.74 4.45 -3.75
C LYS A 10 -2.95 3.18 -4.02
N PHE A 11 -3.66 2.06 -4.19
CA PHE A 11 -3.04 0.86 -4.73
C PHE A 11 -2.74 1.06 -6.23
N VAL A 12 -1.47 0.93 -6.63
CA VAL A 12 -1.03 1.19 -8.02
C VAL A 12 -0.45 -0.04 -8.71
N GLY A 13 -0.21 -1.14 -8.00
CA GLY A 13 0.19 -2.40 -8.63
C GLY A 13 0.92 -3.35 -7.70
N TYR A 14 1.58 -4.32 -8.31
CA TYR A 14 2.33 -5.36 -7.60
C TYR A 14 3.69 -5.61 -8.26
N LYS A 15 4.67 -6.03 -7.44
CA LYS A 15 5.98 -6.50 -7.89
C LYS A 15 6.22 -7.89 -7.34
N LYS A 16 6.37 -8.87 -8.24
CA LYS A 16 6.79 -10.23 -7.87
C LYS A 16 8.29 -10.23 -7.62
N VAL A 17 8.72 -10.66 -6.43
CA VAL A 17 10.15 -10.77 -6.06
C VAL A 17 10.61 -12.22 -6.04
N SER A 18 9.70 -13.14 -5.73
CA SER A 18 9.91 -14.58 -5.88
C SER A 18 8.57 -15.26 -6.13
N ASP A 19 8.57 -16.58 -6.33
CA ASP A 19 7.33 -17.37 -6.48
C ASP A 19 6.40 -17.30 -5.28
N TYR A 20 6.97 -17.03 -4.09
CA TYR A 20 6.22 -16.97 -2.84
C TYR A 20 6.01 -15.55 -2.32
N HIS A 21 6.68 -14.54 -2.90
CA HIS A 21 6.66 -13.18 -2.39
C HIS A 21 6.23 -12.16 -3.44
N VAL A 22 5.10 -11.50 -3.16
CA VAL A 22 4.55 -10.40 -3.94
C VAL A 22 4.49 -9.16 -3.05
N LEU A 23 5.13 -8.09 -3.52
CA LEU A 23 5.06 -6.77 -2.92
C LEU A 23 3.89 -6.00 -3.55
N HIS A 24 3.07 -5.37 -2.73
CA HIS A 24 2.06 -4.42 -3.15
C HIS A 24 2.71 -3.04 -3.23
N ILE A 25 2.42 -2.31 -4.30
CA ILE A 25 2.90 -0.95 -4.50
C ILE A 25 1.75 -0.01 -4.18
N VAL A 26 1.96 0.84 -3.19
CA VAL A 26 1.03 1.90 -2.83
C VAL A 26 1.65 3.26 -3.14
N GLU A 27 0.84 4.16 -3.65
CA GLU A 27 1.19 5.56 -3.88
C GLU A 27 0.55 6.40 -2.77
N LEU A 28 1.37 7.20 -2.11
CA LEU A 28 0.94 8.14 -1.08
C LEU A 28 0.49 9.46 -1.71
N ALA A 29 -0.18 10.31 -0.94
CA ALA A 29 -0.66 11.62 -1.40
C ALA A 29 0.44 12.55 -1.95
N ASN A 30 1.69 12.36 -1.51
CA ASN A 30 2.86 13.10 -2.01
C ASN A 30 3.47 12.49 -3.30
N LYS A 31 2.81 11.50 -3.91
CA LYS A 31 3.25 10.73 -5.08
C LYS A 31 4.48 9.84 -4.82
N GLU A 32 4.94 9.73 -3.58
CA GLU A 32 5.93 8.73 -3.23
C GLU A 32 5.31 7.33 -3.27
N ARG A 33 6.13 6.34 -3.58
CA ARG A 33 5.70 4.95 -3.72
C ARG A 33 6.44 4.09 -2.73
N ILE A 34 5.68 3.27 -2.01
CA ILE A 34 6.22 2.35 -1.02
C ILE A 34 5.83 0.94 -1.44
N TRP A 35 6.75 -0.01 -1.21
CA TRP A 35 6.52 -1.43 -1.39
C TRP A 35 6.19 -2.05 -0.05
N LEU A 36 5.08 -2.76 0.02
CA LEU A 36 4.59 -3.40 1.24
C LEU A 36 4.37 -4.87 0.99
N LEU A 37 4.71 -5.71 1.98
CA LEU A 37 4.35 -7.11 1.95
C LEU A 37 2.85 -7.26 2.21
N LYS A 38 2.23 -8.27 1.58
CA LYS A 38 0.78 -8.49 1.67
C LYS A 38 0.27 -8.53 3.12
N TYR A 39 1.05 -9.10 4.04
CA TYR A 39 0.68 -9.24 5.44
C TYR A 39 0.84 -7.96 6.27
N GLU A 40 1.59 -6.96 5.76
CA GLU A 40 1.74 -5.66 6.41
C GLU A 40 0.53 -4.75 6.13
N ILE A 41 -0.26 -5.09 5.11
CA ILE A 41 -1.47 -4.37 4.74
C ILE A 41 -2.66 -4.94 5.53
N MET A 42 -3.05 -4.25 6.59
CA MET A 42 -4.28 -4.54 7.33
C MET A 42 -5.45 -3.78 6.68
N CYS A 43 -6.05 -4.34 5.63
CA CYS A 43 -7.28 -3.78 5.07
C CYS A 43 -8.46 -4.10 6.00
N SER A 44 -8.87 -3.16 6.86
CA SER A 44 -10.18 -3.25 7.52
C SER A 44 -11.27 -2.97 6.49
N LYS A 45 -12.17 -3.93 6.26
CA LYS A 45 -13.42 -3.64 5.56
C LYS A 45 -14.26 -2.76 6.50
N VAL A 46 -14.52 -1.53 6.08
CA VAL A 46 -15.54 -0.65 6.66
C VAL A 46 -16.86 -0.94 5.97
#